data_AF-A0A3S0HH75-F1
#
_entry.id   AF-A0A3S0HH75-F1
#
_cell.length_a   1.000
_cell.length_b   1.000
_cell.length_c   1.000
_cell.angle_alpha   90.00
_cell.angle_beta   90.00
_cell.angle_gamma   90.00
#
_symmetry.space_group_name_H-M   'P 1'
#
loop_
_entity.id
_entity.type
_entity.pdbx_description
1 polymer ?
#
loop_
_entity_poly.entity_id
_entity_poly.type
_entity_poly.pdbx_seq_one_letter_code
_entity_poly.pdbx_strand_id
1 'polypeptide(L)'
;MQAVLKRCDEGFGKNSLAKKLLLVSEWLLLMSDVFEKFSCIDFPALYGNIVSLRAFLVVRGRECFLVDGRDHQFSDLRVEVSSPGLERLLDEAVGGWVGGVASYLDEVLISGVVREATTRRDLASIAEVSRLTLFRDELVFEVIV
;
A
#
# COMPACT_ATOMS: atom_id res chain seq x y z
N MET A 1 -19.78 -18.35 -5.40
CA MET A 1 -19.94 -16.88 -5.33
C MET A 1 -19.21 -16.30 -6.53
N GLN A 2 -19.90 -15.51 -7.34
CA GLN A 2 -19.47 -15.13 -8.69
C GLN A 2 -18.45 -13.99 -8.67
N ALA A 3 -17.29 -14.22 -9.30
CA ALA A 3 -16.38 -13.15 -9.70
C ALA A 3 -17.04 -12.35 -10.84
N VAL A 4 -17.19 -11.04 -10.66
CA VAL A 4 -17.77 -10.16 -11.69
C VAL A 4 -16.65 -9.70 -12.61
N LEU A 5 -16.42 -10.48 -13.67
CA LEU A 5 -15.69 -10.04 -14.87
C LEU A 5 -16.61 -9.10 -15.67
N LYS A 6 -16.40 -7.79 -15.56
CA LYS A 6 -17.03 -6.82 -16.46
C LYS A 6 -16.32 -6.87 -17.83
N ARG A 7 -16.94 -7.56 -18.80
CA ARG A 7 -16.68 -7.30 -20.23
C ARG A 7 -17.37 -6.00 -20.63
N CYS A 8 -16.60 -5.04 -21.12
CA CYS A 8 -17.11 -3.89 -21.84
C CYS A 8 -16.85 -4.14 -23.33
N ASP A 9 -17.91 -4.41 -24.09
CA ASP A 9 -17.88 -4.33 -25.55
C ASP A 9 -18.74 -3.16 -26.05
N GLU A 10 -18.02 -2.33 -26.79
CA GLU A 10 -18.26 -1.22 -27.72
C GLU A 10 -19.64 -0.55 -27.88
N GLY A 11 -19.61 0.78 -27.71
CA GLY A 11 -20.64 1.73 -28.13
C GLY A 11 -20.07 3.15 -28.23
N PHE A 12 -19.34 3.41 -29.32
CA PHE A 12 -19.03 4.70 -29.94
C PHE A 12 -19.03 5.97 -29.06
N GLY A 13 -17.84 6.37 -28.62
CA GLY A 13 -17.55 7.70 -28.10
C GLY A 13 -16.05 7.85 -27.92
N LYS A 14 -15.34 8.23 -28.99
CA LYS A 14 -13.86 8.30 -29.10
C LYS A 14 -13.15 9.23 -28.09
N ASN A 15 -13.84 9.73 -27.06
CA ASN A 15 -13.31 10.65 -26.05
C ASN A 15 -13.24 10.08 -24.62
N SER A 16 -13.56 8.80 -24.40
CA SER A 16 -13.59 8.21 -23.05
C SER A 16 -12.27 7.53 -22.65
N LEU A 17 -11.60 6.82 -23.56
CA LEU A 17 -10.33 6.15 -23.27
C LEU A 17 -9.17 7.13 -23.13
N ALA A 18 -9.12 8.18 -23.96
CA ALA A 18 -8.10 9.22 -23.83
C ALA A 18 -8.24 9.96 -22.50
N LYS A 19 -9.46 10.26 -22.03
CA LYS A 19 -9.69 10.85 -20.69
C LYS A 19 -9.37 9.90 -19.54
N LYS A 20 -9.65 8.60 -19.67
CA LYS A 20 -9.28 7.60 -18.65
C LYS A 20 -7.79 7.36 -18.59
N LEU A 21 -7.11 7.25 -19.73
CA LEU A 21 -5.66 7.19 -19.79
C LEU A 21 -5.05 8.50 -19.30
N LEU A 22 -5.58 9.67 -19.67
CA LEU A 22 -5.09 10.96 -19.19
C LEU A 22 -5.26 11.09 -17.67
N LEU A 23 -6.39 10.67 -17.09
CA LEU A 23 -6.55 10.64 -15.63
C LEU A 23 -5.53 9.71 -14.96
N VAL A 24 -5.34 8.49 -15.47
CA VAL A 24 -4.33 7.56 -14.92
C VAL A 24 -2.91 8.13 -15.10
N SER A 25 -2.64 8.80 -16.23
CA SER A 25 -1.35 9.41 -16.55
C SER A 25 -1.09 10.68 -15.73
N GLU A 26 -2.10 11.50 -15.47
CA GLU A 26 -2.04 12.70 -14.63
C GLU A 26 -1.86 12.33 -13.15
N TRP A 27 -2.43 11.22 -12.69
CA TRP A 27 -2.13 10.64 -11.38
C TRP A 27 -0.72 10.04 -11.31
N LEU A 28 -0.24 9.39 -12.39
CA LEU A 28 1.13 8.88 -12.49
C LEU A 28 2.20 10.00 -12.58
N LEU A 29 1.87 11.13 -13.21
CA LEU A 29 2.77 12.28 -13.40
C LEU A 29 2.80 13.23 -12.19
N LEU A 30 1.80 13.19 -11.31
CA LEU A 30 1.82 13.89 -10.00
C LEU A 30 2.59 13.12 -8.93
N MET A 31 3.09 11.92 -9.23
CA MET A 31 4.08 11.22 -8.41
C MET A 31 5.48 11.82 -8.61
N SER A 32 5.62 13.13 -8.38
CA SER A 32 6.95 13.71 -8.18
C SER A 32 7.55 13.11 -6.91
N ASP A 33 8.25 12.01 -7.10
CA ASP A 33 9.39 11.38 -6.41
C ASP A 33 9.99 12.08 -5.18
N VAL A 34 9.16 12.46 -4.20
CA VAL A 34 9.65 12.78 -2.86
C VAL A 34 8.91 11.87 -1.90
N PHE A 35 9.44 10.66 -1.78
CA PHE A 35 9.22 9.87 -0.57
C PHE A 35 9.80 10.67 0.59
N GLU A 36 8.94 11.14 1.48
CA GLU A 36 9.43 11.56 2.78
C GLU A 36 9.98 10.31 3.46
N LYS A 37 11.30 10.26 3.62
CA LYS A 37 11.96 9.22 4.39
C LYS A 37 11.33 9.20 5.77
N PHE A 38 11.02 8.01 6.27
CA PHE A 38 10.41 7.87 7.60
C PHE A 38 11.23 8.53 8.71
N SER A 39 12.56 8.60 8.55
CA SER A 39 13.46 9.32 9.47
C SER A 39 13.17 10.82 9.59
N CYS A 40 12.51 11.43 8.59
CA CYS A 40 12.20 12.85 8.55
C CYS A 40 10.78 13.15 9.06
N ILE A 41 9.95 12.12 9.27
CA ILE A 41 8.57 12.28 9.69
C ILE A 41 8.52 12.31 11.22
N ASP A 42 7.95 13.38 11.77
CA ASP A 42 7.61 13.46 13.19
C ASP A 42 6.29 12.74 13.46
N PHE A 43 6.34 11.40 13.54
CA PHE A 43 5.16 10.57 13.77
C PHE A 43 4.35 10.96 15.02
N PRO A 44 4.98 11.28 16.17
CA PRO A 44 4.26 11.79 17.34
C PRO A 44 3.33 12.98 17.04
N ALA A 45 3.75 13.91 16.18
CA ALA A 45 2.91 15.05 15.78
C ALA A 45 1.69 14.64 14.93
N LEU A 46 1.72 13.44 14.35
CA LEU A 46 0.67 12.90 13.47
C LEU A 46 -0.29 11.96 14.18
N TYR A 47 -0.06 11.59 15.44
CA TYR A 47 -0.90 10.65 16.17
C TYR A 47 -2.37 11.10 16.22
N GLY A 48 -3.27 10.15 15.92
CA GLY A 48 -4.71 10.36 15.83
C GLY A 48 -5.18 10.92 14.48
N ASN A 49 -4.28 11.36 13.60
CA ASN A 49 -4.63 11.84 12.27
C ASN A 49 -4.64 10.72 11.24
N ILE A 50 -5.45 10.91 10.20
CA ILE A 50 -5.41 10.06 9.00
C ILE A 50 -4.28 10.57 8.10
N VAL A 51 -3.41 9.65 7.69
CA VAL A 51 -2.32 9.93 6.74
C VAL A 51 -2.40 8.97 5.56
N SER A 52 -1.80 9.36 4.44
CA SER A 52 -1.55 8.50 3.30
C SER A 52 -0.04 8.38 3.10
N LEU A 53 0.49 7.17 3.16
CA LEU A 53 1.90 6.87 3.02
C LEU A 53 2.14 6.01 1.79
N ARG A 54 3.16 6.35 1.01
CA ARG A 54 3.69 5.51 -0.04
C ARG A 54 4.96 4.84 0.46
N ALA A 55 5.00 3.52 0.46
CA ALA A 55 6.06 2.74 1.11
C ALA A 55 6.09 1.31 0.58
N PHE A 56 7.05 0.50 1.02
CA PHE A 56 7.04 -0.95 0.78
C PHE A 56 6.40 -1.67 1.95
N LEU A 57 5.33 -2.42 1.68
CA LEU A 57 4.69 -3.30 2.64
C LEU A 57 5.46 -4.61 2.72
N VAL A 58 5.87 -4.97 3.93
CA VAL A 58 6.51 -6.23 4.26
C VAL A 58 5.59 -7.02 5.18
N VAL A 59 5.25 -8.24 4.77
CA VAL A 59 4.60 -9.22 5.64
C VAL A 59 5.56 -10.38 5.82
N ARG A 60 5.93 -10.65 7.07
CA ARG A 60 6.88 -11.70 7.43
C ARG A 60 6.44 -12.41 8.69
N GLY A 61 5.98 -13.64 8.55
CA GLY A 61 5.53 -14.45 9.68
C GLY A 61 4.31 -13.81 10.35
N ARG A 62 4.51 -13.17 11.51
CA ARG A 62 3.44 -12.44 12.22
C ARG A 62 3.61 -10.93 12.18
N GLU A 63 4.64 -10.44 11.49
CA GLU A 63 4.94 -9.03 11.38
C GLU A 63 4.35 -8.47 10.09
N CYS A 64 3.71 -7.30 10.17
CA CYS A 64 3.20 -6.54 9.05
C CYS A 64 3.63 -5.08 9.23
N PHE A 65 4.48 -4.58 8.34
CA PHE A 65 5.08 -3.26 8.52
C PHE A 65 5.46 -2.62 7.18
N LEU A 66 5.59 -1.30 7.19
CA LEU A 66 6.05 -0.49 6.08
C LEU A 66 7.52 -0.15 6.27
N VAL A 67 8.24 -0.06 5.16
CA VAL A 67 9.60 0.49 5.07
C VAL A 67 9.69 1.47 3.91
N ASP A 68 10.63 2.40 3.97
CA ASP A 68 10.77 3.49 3.00
C ASP A 68 11.36 3.06 1.65
N GLY A 69 11.91 1.84 1.54
CA GLY A 69 12.54 1.33 0.33
C GLY A 69 12.59 -0.20 0.26
N ARG A 70 12.69 -0.75 -0.96
CA ARG A 70 12.70 -2.20 -1.21
C ARG A 70 13.84 -2.92 -0.50
N ASP A 71 15.02 -2.31 -0.44
CA ASP A 71 16.22 -2.89 0.18
C ASP A 71 16.17 -2.84 1.72
N HIS A 72 15.17 -2.17 2.29
CA HIS A 72 15.03 -1.90 3.72
C HIS A 72 14.15 -2.91 4.45
N GLN A 73 13.93 -4.11 3.92
CA GLN A 73 13.11 -5.15 4.58
C GLN A 73 13.62 -5.59 5.98
N PHE A 74 14.85 -5.22 6.33
CA PHE A 74 15.48 -5.43 7.64
C PHE A 74 15.79 -4.12 8.38
N SER A 75 15.24 -3.00 7.92
CA SER A 75 15.47 -1.68 8.54
C SER A 75 14.84 -1.59 9.92
N ASP A 76 15.53 -0.88 10.81
CA ASP A 76 15.01 -0.47 12.11
C ASP A 76 14.05 0.73 12.00
N LEU A 77 14.00 1.40 10.84
CA LEU A 77 13.07 2.48 10.54
C LEU A 77 11.85 1.91 9.82
N ARG A 78 10.94 1.34 10.60
CA ARG A 78 9.71 0.73 10.10
C ARG A 78 8.47 1.28 10.80
N VAL A 79 7.34 1.20 10.11
CA VAL A 79 6.03 1.60 10.63
C VAL A 79 5.15 0.36 10.66
N GLU A 80 4.65 -0.02 11.83
CA GLU A 80 3.74 -1.15 11.98
C GLU A 80 2.44 -0.91 11.18
N VAL A 81 1.86 -1.97 10.61
CA VAL A 81 0.51 -1.93 10.04
C VAL A 81 -0.40 -2.81 10.87
N SER A 82 -1.28 -2.18 11.63
CA SER A 82 -2.29 -2.86 12.45
C SER A 82 -3.59 -3.01 11.68
N SER A 83 -3.67 -4.07 10.87
CA SER A 83 -4.84 -4.39 10.07
C SER A 83 -5.15 -5.88 10.11
N PRO A 84 -6.03 -6.34 11.01
CA PRO A 84 -6.39 -7.75 11.14
C PRO A 84 -6.90 -8.32 9.81
N GLY A 85 -6.38 -9.49 9.41
CA GLY A 85 -6.80 -10.16 8.18
C GLY A 85 -6.21 -9.57 6.89
N LEU A 86 -5.35 -8.55 6.97
CA LEU A 86 -4.73 -7.94 5.80
C LEU A 86 -3.97 -8.96 4.94
N GLU A 87 -3.20 -9.86 5.56
CA GLU A 87 -2.47 -10.91 4.82
C GLU A 87 -3.41 -11.78 3.96
N ARG A 88 -4.57 -12.16 4.50
CA ARG A 88 -5.58 -12.92 3.74
C ARG A 88 -6.16 -12.09 2.59
N LEU A 89 -6.44 -10.81 2.82
CA LEU A 89 -6.96 -9.91 1.77
C LEU A 89 -5.93 -9.72 0.64
N LEU A 90 -4.65 -9.63 0.98
CA LEU A 90 -3.57 -9.58 0.00
C LEU A 90 -3.45 -10.90 -0.77
N ASP A 91 -3.62 -12.04 -0.12
CA ASP A 91 -3.57 -13.36 -0.78
C ASP A 91 -4.73 -13.54 -1.76
N GLU A 92 -5.92 -13.09 -1.39
CA GLU A 92 -7.09 -13.10 -2.27
C GLU A 92 -6.94 -12.13 -3.46
N ALA A 93 -6.26 -10.99 -3.27
CA ALA A 93 -6.13 -9.96 -4.30
C ALA A 93 -5.00 -10.25 -5.30
N VAL A 94 -3.82 -10.65 -4.82
CA VAL A 94 -2.60 -10.76 -5.64
C VAL A 94 -1.85 -12.08 -5.45
N GLY A 95 -2.26 -12.91 -4.50
CA GLY A 95 -1.55 -14.11 -4.09
C GLY A 95 -0.28 -13.81 -3.28
N GLY A 96 0.10 -14.76 -2.44
CA GLY A 96 1.35 -14.70 -1.66
C GLY A 96 2.61 -14.71 -2.52
N TRP A 97 3.67 -14.09 -2.01
CA TRP A 97 5.02 -14.16 -2.55
C TRP A 97 5.64 -15.54 -2.29
N VAL A 98 6.34 -16.10 -3.29
CA VAL A 98 6.96 -17.43 -3.19
C VAL A 98 8.48 -17.32 -3.28
N GLY A 99 9.20 -18.06 -2.41
CA GLY A 99 10.65 -18.21 -2.47
C GLY A 99 11.46 -17.18 -1.67
N GLY A 100 10.81 -16.32 -0.89
CA GLY A 100 11.45 -15.32 -0.03
C GLY A 100 11.26 -15.56 1.46
N VAL A 101 11.93 -14.74 2.28
CA VAL A 101 11.72 -14.71 3.74
C VAL A 101 10.45 -13.95 4.14
N ALA A 102 9.82 -13.24 3.21
CA ALA A 102 8.58 -12.49 3.39
C ALA A 102 7.48 -13.07 2.48
N SER A 103 6.24 -13.08 2.97
CA SER A 103 5.05 -13.43 2.18
C SER A 103 4.58 -12.27 1.30
N TYR A 104 5.00 -11.04 1.60
CA TYR A 104 4.78 -9.85 0.77
C TYR A 104 5.97 -8.89 0.86
N LEU A 105 6.34 -8.29 -0.28
CA LEU A 105 7.33 -7.23 -0.40
C LEU A 105 6.96 -6.40 -1.64
N ASP A 106 5.94 -5.57 -1.49
CA ASP A 106 5.37 -4.80 -2.59
C ASP A 106 5.31 -3.33 -2.23
N GLU A 107 5.44 -2.48 -3.23
CA GLU A 107 5.17 -1.07 -3.04
C GLU A 107 3.66 -0.88 -2.83
N VAL A 108 3.29 -0.03 -1.89
CA VAL A 108 1.90 0.29 -1.56
C VAL A 108 1.70 1.78 -1.37
N LEU A 109 0.47 2.22 -1.63
CA LEU A 109 -0.10 3.46 -1.09
C LEU A 109 -1.14 3.05 -0.05
N ILE A 110 -0.87 3.35 1.22
CA ILE A 110 -1.72 2.96 2.35
C ILE A 110 -2.24 4.20 3.05
N SER A 111 -3.52 4.21 3.42
CA SER A 111 -4.12 5.29 4.21
C SER A 111 -4.78 4.76 5.47
N GLY A 112 -4.53 5.39 6.60
CA GLY A 112 -5.05 4.97 7.90
C GLY A 112 -4.72 5.97 9.00
N VAL A 113 -5.14 5.67 10.22
CA VAL A 113 -4.90 6.50 11.40
C VAL A 113 -3.54 6.18 11.98
N VAL A 114 -2.71 7.20 12.19
CA VAL A 114 -1.41 7.04 12.87
C VAL A 114 -1.65 6.86 14.37
N ARG A 115 -1.04 5.84 14.94
CA ARG A 115 -1.06 5.51 16.37
C ARG A 115 0.37 5.34 16.88
N GLU A 116 0.51 5.35 18.20
CA GLU A 116 1.72 4.87 18.85
C GLU A 116 1.95 3.40 18.49
N ALA A 117 3.20 3.02 18.25
CA ALA A 117 3.53 1.66 17.88
C ALA A 117 3.35 0.68 19.04
N THR A 118 2.97 -0.57 18.75
CA THR A 118 2.83 -1.58 19.80
C THR A 118 4.17 -2.21 20.22
N THR A 119 5.21 -2.06 19.40
CA THR A 119 6.55 -2.56 19.68
C THR A 119 7.59 -1.44 19.69
N ARG A 120 8.64 -1.61 20.52
CA ARG A 120 9.74 -0.63 20.63
C ARG A 120 10.61 -0.51 19.37
N ARG A 121 10.43 -1.40 18.39
CA ARG A 121 11.21 -1.41 17.14
C ARG A 121 10.59 -0.55 16.05
N ASP A 122 9.35 -0.14 16.23
CA ASP A 122 8.55 0.54 15.20
C ASP A 122 8.41 2.01 15.57
N LEU A 123 8.47 2.89 14.57
CA LEU A 123 8.37 4.34 14.77
C LEU A 123 6.94 4.77 15.11
N ALA A 124 5.96 4.08 14.53
CA ALA A 124 4.53 4.32 14.68
C ALA A 124 3.75 3.08 14.21
N SER A 125 2.43 3.13 14.34
CA SER A 125 1.50 2.17 13.75
C SER A 125 0.48 2.87 12.86
N ILE A 126 0.21 2.31 11.68
CA ILE A 126 -0.96 2.67 10.89
C ILE A 126 -2.07 1.67 11.23
N ALA A 127 -3.10 2.17 11.89
CA ALA A 127 -4.31 1.42 12.23
C ALA A 127 -5.51 1.93 11.42
N GLU A 128 -6.65 1.24 11.52
CA GLU A 128 -7.91 1.67 10.87
C GLU A 128 -7.67 1.98 9.38
N VAL A 129 -7.00 1.06 8.70
CA VAL A 129 -6.62 1.21 7.30
C VAL A 129 -7.90 1.33 6.47
N SER A 130 -8.04 2.48 5.80
CA SER A 130 -9.23 2.82 5.00
C SER A 130 -9.02 2.62 3.50
N ARG A 131 -7.76 2.56 3.06
CA ARG A 131 -7.38 2.33 1.67
C ARG A 131 -6.01 1.67 1.60
N LEU A 132 -5.87 0.66 0.76
CA LEU A 132 -4.59 0.08 0.41
C LEU A 132 -4.54 -0.20 -1.08
N THR A 133 -3.58 0.41 -1.76
CA THR A 133 -3.28 0.17 -3.17
C THR A 133 -1.91 -0.48 -3.25
N LEU A 134 -1.81 -1.63 -3.92
CA LEU A 134 -0.56 -2.38 -4.10
C LEU A 134 -0.09 -2.29 -5.55
N PHE A 135 1.23 -2.14 -5.73
CA PHE A 135 1.91 -2.06 -7.03
C PHE A 135 2.85 -3.25 -7.19
N ARG A 136 2.56 -4.15 -8.13
CA ARG A 136 3.35 -5.37 -8.41
C ARG A 136 3.39 -5.63 -9.90
N ASP A 137 4.58 -5.87 -10.46
CA ASP A 137 4.78 -6.24 -11.87
C ASP A 137 4.01 -5.36 -12.87
N GLU A 138 4.09 -4.03 -12.69
CA GLU A 138 3.38 -3.01 -13.49
C GLU A 138 1.84 -3.01 -13.34
N LEU A 139 1.29 -3.88 -12.50
CA LEU A 139 -0.13 -3.95 -12.17
C LEU A 139 -0.43 -3.18 -10.86
N VAL A 140 -1.65 -2.65 -10.80
CA VAL A 140 -2.18 -1.92 -9.65
C VAL A 140 -3.39 -2.66 -9.10
N PHE A 141 -3.36 -2.95 -7.80
CA PHE A 141 -4.41 -3.69 -7.10
C PHE A 141 -4.98 -2.84 -5.97
N GLU A 142 -6.30 -2.63 -5.99
CA GLU A 142 -6.99 -1.98 -4.88
C GLU A 142 -7.49 -3.05 -3.91
N VAL A 143 -7.00 -3.02 -2.67
CA VAL A 143 -7.35 -3.95 -1.61
C VAL A 143 -8.37 -3.28 -0.71
N ILE A 144 -9.57 -3.87 -0.64
CA ILE A 144 -10.65 -3.40 0.21
C ILE A 144 -10.42 -3.97 1.61
N VAL A 145 -10.18 -3.08 2.58
CA VAL A 145 -9.82 -3.40 3.97
C VAL A 145 -11.03 -3.30 4.88
#